data_AF-A0A917ZF68-F1
#
_entry.id   AF-A0A917ZF68-F1
#
_cell.length_a   1.000
_cell.length_b   1.000
_cell.length_c   1.000
_cell.angle_alpha   90.00
_cell.angle_beta   90.00
_cell.angle_gamma   90.00
#
_symmetry.space_group_name_H-M   'P 1'
#
loop_
_entity.id
_entity.type
_entity.pdbx_description
1 polymer ?
#
loop_
_entity_poly.entity_id
_entity_poly.type
_entity_poly.pdbx_seq_one_letter_code
_entity_poly.pdbx_strand_id
1 'polypeptide(L)'
;MLIDVTGLASHERLMLLVACAVVALIGLWYGLRQLRRYHLIADTPTARIRSAHQGYVELIGQAQPGPEGPVYAPLTGTECVWYRYRVEREKGSGKNRRWVTERSGTSTQWFQLDDGSGVCQIDPEGAHCRVDSRRRWYGNSPNPGTDTGRNGSIFNINVSFGGGRYRYLEELVLEYERVYALGRFQSVGGGRDNLDQDKAAGDLIRGWKANYEQLLERFDQDGNGELDLQEWQQVQDEARRQAAAQQRDLHAMPTVHVLNCPEESGQPFVISTLDEEKLARRFRWMAHGCFVAVLVASWVAGELLLVL
;
A
#
# COMPACT_ATOMS: atom_id res chain seq x y z
N MET A 1 -1.28 -4.48 51.76
CA MET A 1 -0.58 -3.55 50.85
C MET A 1 0.62 -4.26 50.25
N LEU A 2 0.63 -4.45 48.94
CA LEU A 2 1.74 -5.09 48.19
C LEU A 2 2.85 -4.08 47.82
N ILE A 3 2.57 -2.78 47.97
CA ILE A 3 3.51 -1.68 47.74
C ILE A 3 3.50 -0.85 49.02
N ASP A 4 4.67 -0.68 49.67
CA ASP A 4 4.80 0.19 50.84
C ASP A 4 4.97 1.64 50.39
N VAL A 5 3.84 2.35 50.25
CA VAL A 5 3.76 3.76 49.83
C VAL A 5 3.71 4.73 51.02
N THR A 6 3.81 4.21 52.25
CA THR A 6 3.61 4.99 53.48
C THR A 6 4.71 6.03 53.73
N GLY A 7 5.92 5.80 53.22
CA GLY A 7 7.08 6.68 53.37
C GLY A 7 7.19 7.86 52.38
N LEU A 8 6.27 7.98 51.40
CA LEU A 8 6.32 9.04 50.38
C LEU A 8 5.69 10.34 50.86
N ALA A 9 6.27 11.48 50.49
CA ALA A 9 5.72 12.81 50.77
C ALA A 9 4.49 13.11 49.88
N SER A 10 3.60 14.01 50.33
CA SER A 10 2.33 14.29 49.63
C SER A 10 2.50 14.77 48.18
N HIS A 11 3.55 15.54 47.90
CA HIS A 11 3.85 16.01 46.54
C HIS A 11 4.37 14.88 45.63
N GLU A 12 5.12 13.92 46.18
CA GLU A 12 5.59 12.74 45.45
C GLU A 12 4.41 11.83 45.07
N ARG A 13 3.46 11.65 46.00
CA ARG A 13 2.21 10.91 45.73
C ARG A 13 1.38 11.56 44.64
N LEU A 14 1.26 12.89 44.67
CA LEU A 14 0.55 13.66 43.63
C LEU A 14 1.24 13.50 42.26
N MET A 15 2.58 13.58 42.20
CA MET A 15 3.32 13.34 40.95
C MET A 15 3.11 11.92 40.42
N LEU A 16 3.11 10.91 41.29
CA LEU A 16 2.85 9.51 40.90
C LEU A 16 1.43 9.29 40.40
N LEU A 17 0.42 9.92 41.01
CA LEU A 17 -0.97 9.87 40.53
C LEU A 17 -1.11 10.49 39.14
N VAL A 18 -0.48 11.65 38.91
CA VAL A 18 -0.46 12.29 37.59
C VAL A 18 0.25 11.40 36.57
N ALA A 19 1.39 10.80 36.92
CA ALA A 19 2.10 9.88 36.04
C ALA A 19 1.25 8.65 35.69
N CYS A 20 0.55 8.05 36.65
CA CYS A 20 -0.35 6.92 36.42
C CYS A 20 -1.52 7.32 35.49
N ALA A 21 -2.10 8.51 35.69
CA ALA A 21 -3.16 9.03 34.83
C ALA A 21 -2.67 9.25 33.39
N VAL A 22 -1.47 9.82 33.20
CA VAL A 22 -0.86 10.01 31.87
C VAL A 22 -0.61 8.67 31.18
N VAL A 23 -0.01 7.69 31.90
CA VAL A 23 0.22 6.34 31.36
C VAL A 23 -1.10 5.66 30.99
N ALA A 24 -2.13 5.79 31.82
CA ALA A 24 -3.45 5.22 31.55
C ALA A 24 -4.09 5.86 30.30
N LEU A 25 -4.03 7.18 30.15
CA LEU A 25 -4.58 7.87 28.97
C LEU A 25 -3.85 7.49 27.69
N ILE A 26 -2.51 7.48 27.71
CA ILE A 26 -1.68 7.07 26.55
C ILE A 26 -1.95 5.60 26.21
N GLY A 27 -1.97 4.73 27.23
CA GLY A 27 -2.23 3.30 27.08
C GLY A 27 -3.62 3.03 26.49
N LEU A 28 -4.65 3.72 26.98
CA LEU A 28 -6.02 3.61 26.47
C LEU A 28 -6.12 4.10 25.02
N TRP A 29 -5.56 5.28 24.71
CA TRP A 29 -5.56 5.82 23.35
C TRP A 29 -4.86 4.88 22.37
N TYR A 30 -3.68 4.38 22.73
CA TYR A 30 -2.93 3.44 21.88
C TYR A 30 -3.65 2.09 21.77
N GLY A 31 -4.18 1.56 22.87
CA GLY A 31 -4.94 0.31 22.91
C GLY A 31 -6.17 0.36 22.01
N LEU A 32 -6.97 1.43 22.10
CA LEU A 32 -8.13 1.65 21.22
C LEU A 32 -7.70 1.79 19.75
N ARG A 33 -6.59 2.47 19.46
CA ARG A 33 -6.07 2.59 18.10
C ARG A 33 -5.66 1.23 17.51
N GLN A 34 -5.02 0.37 18.30
CA GLN A 34 -4.68 -0.99 17.84
C GLN A 34 -5.91 -1.89 17.71
N LEU A 35 -6.89 -1.72 18.59
CA LEU A 35 -8.15 -2.47 18.51
C LEU A 35 -8.94 -2.10 17.24
N ARG A 36 -9.00 -0.82 16.88
CA ARG A 36 -9.60 -0.37 15.60
C ARG A 36 -8.88 -0.99 14.40
N ARG A 37 -7.55 -1.01 14.41
CA ARG A 37 -6.75 -1.66 13.36
C ARG A 37 -6.98 -3.17 13.31
N TYR A 38 -7.10 -3.81 14.47
CA TYR A 38 -7.44 -5.22 14.55
C TYR A 38 -8.80 -5.50 13.91
N HIS A 39 -9.84 -4.74 14.26
CA HIS A 39 -11.17 -4.91 13.67
C HIS A 39 -11.19 -4.63 12.16
N LEU A 40 -10.47 -3.60 11.68
CA LEU A 40 -10.36 -3.36 10.25
C LEU A 40 -9.74 -4.54 9.50
N ILE A 41 -8.79 -5.26 10.10
CA ILE A 41 -8.18 -6.44 9.45
C ILE A 41 -9.06 -7.68 9.65
N ALA A 42 -9.57 -7.90 10.86
CA ALA A 42 -10.27 -9.13 11.25
C ALA A 42 -11.72 -9.20 10.75
N ASP A 43 -12.38 -8.05 10.60
CA ASP A 43 -13.79 -7.96 10.19
C ASP A 43 -13.93 -7.67 8.69
N THR A 44 -12.83 -7.46 7.96
CA THR A 44 -12.87 -7.32 6.49
C THR A 44 -12.99 -8.71 5.87
N PRO A 45 -14.11 -9.03 5.20
CA PRO A 45 -14.26 -10.35 4.58
C PRO A 45 -13.37 -10.47 3.35
N THR A 46 -12.78 -11.65 3.16
CA THR A 46 -12.13 -12.02 1.91
C THR A 46 -13.13 -11.96 0.76
N ALA A 47 -12.89 -11.09 -0.21
CA ALA A 47 -13.73 -10.94 -1.40
C ALA A 47 -13.10 -11.67 -2.60
N ARG A 48 -13.95 -12.06 -3.55
CA ARG A 48 -13.51 -12.48 -4.89
C ARG A 48 -13.41 -11.27 -5.80
N ILE A 49 -12.35 -11.16 -6.60
CA ILE A 49 -12.09 -10.03 -7.50
C ILE A 49 -13.30 -9.73 -8.39
N ARG A 50 -13.95 -10.76 -8.95
CA ARG A 50 -15.10 -10.58 -9.84
C ARG A 50 -16.30 -9.89 -9.18
N SER A 51 -16.43 -9.99 -7.86
CA SER A 51 -17.60 -9.56 -7.09
C SER A 51 -17.23 -8.71 -5.87
N ALA A 52 -16.00 -8.21 -5.82
CA ALA A 52 -15.54 -7.35 -4.75
C ALA A 52 -16.29 -6.01 -4.82
N HIS A 53 -16.67 -5.50 -3.66
CA HIS A 53 -17.31 -4.19 -3.56
C HIS A 53 -16.29 -3.07 -3.73
N GLN A 54 -16.73 -1.89 -4.16
CA GLN A 54 -15.86 -0.72 -4.24
C GLN A 54 -15.54 -0.25 -2.81
N GLY A 55 -14.26 -0.03 -2.50
CA GLY A 55 -13.83 0.39 -1.16
C GLY A 55 -12.80 -0.56 -0.55
N TYR A 56 -12.78 -0.64 0.78
CA TYR A 56 -11.76 -1.39 1.51
C TYR A 56 -12.07 -2.90 1.52
N VAL A 57 -11.18 -3.70 0.93
CA VAL A 57 -11.39 -5.14 0.75
C VAL A 57 -10.13 -5.93 1.03
N GLU A 58 -10.34 -7.21 1.32
CA GLU A 58 -9.31 -8.22 1.38
C GLU A 58 -9.39 -9.15 0.16
N LEU A 59 -8.26 -9.35 -0.52
CA LEU A 59 -8.12 -10.23 -1.67
C LEU A 59 -7.02 -11.24 -1.42
N ILE A 60 -7.23 -12.47 -1.89
CA ILE A 60 -6.23 -13.53 -1.84
C ILE A 60 -6.15 -14.17 -3.22
N GLY A 61 -4.96 -14.20 -3.80
CA GLY A 61 -4.73 -14.75 -5.13
C GLY A 61 -3.26 -15.09 -5.38
N GLN A 62 -2.95 -15.46 -6.62
CA GLN A 62 -1.59 -15.67 -7.08
C GLN A 62 -1.02 -14.39 -7.67
N ALA A 63 0.22 -14.06 -7.31
CA ALA A 63 0.94 -12.94 -7.89
C ALA A 63 1.35 -13.25 -9.34
N GLN A 64 1.05 -12.36 -10.26
CA GLN A 64 1.44 -12.44 -11.66
C GLN A 64 2.14 -11.14 -12.08
N PRO A 65 2.97 -11.14 -13.14
CA PRO A 65 3.62 -9.92 -13.61
C PRO A 65 2.59 -8.91 -14.11
N GLY A 66 2.91 -7.62 -13.97
CA GLY A 66 2.10 -6.56 -14.54
C GLY A 66 2.17 -6.52 -16.07
N PRO A 67 1.45 -5.59 -16.73
CA PRO A 67 1.54 -5.39 -18.18
C PRO A 67 2.95 -5.05 -18.68
N GLU A 68 3.77 -4.43 -17.84
CA GLU A 68 5.19 -4.11 -18.11
C GLU A 68 6.12 -5.33 -17.97
N GLY A 69 5.59 -6.48 -17.57
CA GLY A 69 6.35 -7.70 -17.32
C GLY A 69 6.87 -7.82 -15.88
N PRO A 70 7.77 -8.78 -15.63
CA PRO A 70 8.35 -9.02 -14.31
C PRO A 70 9.46 -8.01 -13.99
N VAL A 71 9.79 -7.90 -12.70
CA VAL A 71 10.92 -7.12 -12.21
C VAL A 71 12.07 -8.03 -11.79
N TYR A 72 13.30 -7.50 -11.85
CA TYR A 72 14.51 -8.25 -11.49
C TYR A 72 15.08 -7.71 -10.17
N ALA A 73 15.31 -8.62 -9.23
CA ALA A 73 15.85 -8.29 -7.93
C ALA A 73 17.29 -7.73 -8.05
N PRO A 74 17.61 -6.53 -7.51
CA PRO A 74 18.89 -5.87 -7.78
C PRO A 74 20.16 -6.56 -7.25
N LEU A 75 20.04 -7.50 -6.31
CA LEU A 75 21.20 -8.17 -5.72
C LEU A 75 21.46 -9.53 -6.35
N THR A 76 20.41 -10.31 -6.62
CA THR A 76 20.54 -11.67 -7.18
C THR A 76 20.19 -11.78 -8.66
N GLY A 77 19.51 -10.79 -9.24
CA GLY A 77 18.94 -10.87 -10.58
C GLY A 77 17.74 -11.82 -10.69
N THR A 78 17.17 -12.24 -9.55
CA THR A 78 16.01 -13.14 -9.52
C THR A 78 14.80 -12.42 -10.12
N GLU A 79 14.15 -13.06 -11.10
CA GLU A 79 12.87 -12.61 -11.66
C GLU A 79 11.75 -12.75 -10.62
N CYS A 80 10.97 -11.69 -10.43
CA CYS A 80 9.94 -11.58 -9.41
C CYS A 80 8.89 -10.53 -9.80
N VAL A 81 7.80 -10.42 -9.05
CA VAL A 81 6.78 -9.37 -9.28
C VAL A 81 6.96 -8.17 -8.35
N TRP A 82 7.66 -8.36 -7.24
CA TRP A 82 8.01 -7.30 -6.30
C TRP A 82 9.31 -7.66 -5.56
N TYR A 83 10.13 -6.66 -5.25
CA TYR A 83 11.30 -6.82 -4.39
C TYR A 83 11.46 -5.69 -3.38
N ARG A 84 12.15 -6.01 -2.29
CA ARG A 84 12.77 -5.06 -1.37
C ARG A 84 14.16 -5.57 -0.99
N TYR A 85 15.15 -4.69 -1.02
CA TYR A 85 16.50 -5.08 -0.67
C TYR A 85 17.19 -4.06 0.25
N ARG A 86 18.19 -4.54 0.98
CA ARG A 86 19.06 -3.73 1.82
C ARG A 86 20.48 -4.28 1.80
N VAL A 87 21.45 -3.41 1.56
CA VAL A 87 22.87 -3.67 1.67
C VAL A 87 23.40 -2.87 2.86
N GLU A 88 23.92 -3.58 3.84
CA GLU A 88 24.46 -3.00 5.07
C GLU A 88 25.95 -3.33 5.16
N ARG A 89 26.75 -2.35 5.56
CA ARG A 89 28.17 -2.54 5.84
C ARG A 89 28.41 -2.52 7.32
N GLU A 90 29.27 -3.41 7.78
CA GLU A 90 29.75 -3.40 9.15
C GLU A 90 30.74 -2.24 9.33
N LYS A 91 30.46 -1.37 10.31
CA LYS A 91 31.33 -0.27 10.72
C LYS A 91 31.67 -0.42 12.21
N GLY A 92 32.86 0.04 12.58
CA GLY A 92 33.38 -0.04 13.95
C GLY A 92 34.30 -1.23 14.18
N SER A 93 34.80 -1.34 15.41
CA SER A 93 35.73 -2.40 15.84
C SER A 93 35.35 -2.92 17.22
N GLY A 94 35.68 -4.18 17.50
CA GLY A 94 35.43 -4.84 18.78
C GLY A 94 33.95 -4.75 19.22
N LYS A 95 33.71 -4.14 20.38
CA LYS A 95 32.37 -4.00 20.98
C LYS A 95 31.49 -2.94 20.30
N ASN A 96 32.06 -2.09 19.44
CA ASN A 96 31.34 -1.00 18.78
C ASN A 96 30.96 -1.33 17.32
N ARG A 97 30.91 -2.62 16.97
CA ARG A 97 30.51 -3.06 15.62
C ARG A 97 29.01 -2.84 15.42
N ARG A 98 28.65 -2.16 14.35
CA ARG A 98 27.25 -1.93 13.96
C ARG A 98 27.08 -2.05 12.46
N TRP A 99 25.91 -2.54 12.04
CA TRP A 99 25.51 -2.57 10.65
C TRP A 99 24.93 -1.21 10.26
N VAL A 100 25.42 -0.64 9.17
CA VAL A 100 24.94 0.63 8.63
C VAL A 100 24.46 0.40 7.20
N THR A 101 23.21 0.74 6.91
CA THR A 101 22.65 0.67 5.55
C THR A 101 23.41 1.60 4.63
N GLU A 102 23.99 1.06 3.55
CA GLU A 102 24.63 1.84 2.50
C GLU A 102 23.73 1.96 1.26
N ARG A 103 22.92 0.93 0.98
CA ARG A 103 21.97 0.94 -0.14
C ARG A 103 20.68 0.22 0.24
N SER A 104 19.55 0.71 -0.22
CA SER A 104 18.26 0.04 -0.10
C SER A 104 17.33 0.49 -1.22
N GLY A 105 16.35 -0.34 -1.56
CA GLY A 105 15.32 0.00 -2.53
C GLY A 105 14.14 -0.96 -2.45
N THR A 106 13.01 -0.54 -3.00
CA THR A 106 11.77 -1.29 -3.12
C THR A 106 11.22 -1.05 -4.52
N SER A 107 10.67 -2.08 -5.16
CA SER A 107 10.00 -1.92 -6.45
C SER A 107 8.68 -1.16 -6.31
N THR A 108 8.42 -0.24 -7.23
CA THR A 108 7.17 0.53 -7.35
C THR A 108 6.29 0.05 -8.53
N GLN A 109 6.79 -0.90 -9.32
CA GLN A 109 6.08 -1.43 -10.48
C GLN A 109 4.83 -2.19 -10.05
N TRP A 110 3.75 -1.99 -10.78
CA TRP A 110 2.48 -2.66 -10.55
C TRP A 110 2.58 -4.13 -10.95
N PHE A 111 1.89 -4.98 -10.20
CA PHE A 111 1.79 -6.41 -10.51
C PHE A 111 0.33 -6.85 -10.44
N GLN A 112 0.05 -8.07 -10.87
CA GLN A 112 -1.30 -8.61 -10.93
C GLN A 112 -1.55 -9.61 -9.80
N LEU A 113 -2.79 -9.64 -9.32
CA LEU A 113 -3.30 -10.65 -8.42
C LEU A 113 -4.44 -11.39 -9.12
N ASP A 114 -4.29 -12.70 -9.28
CA ASP A 114 -5.31 -13.57 -9.87
C ASP A 114 -5.88 -14.51 -8.80
N ASP A 115 -7.17 -14.36 -8.48
CA ASP A 115 -7.86 -15.21 -7.51
C ASP A 115 -8.62 -16.38 -8.16
N GLY A 116 -8.43 -16.59 -9.47
CA GLY A 116 -9.16 -17.54 -10.30
C GLY A 116 -10.55 -17.07 -10.73
N SER A 117 -11.06 -15.98 -10.17
CA SER A 117 -12.34 -15.37 -10.54
C SER A 117 -12.19 -14.12 -11.41
N GLY A 118 -11.04 -13.44 -11.31
CA GLY A 118 -10.65 -12.28 -12.09
C GLY A 118 -9.24 -11.83 -11.74
N VAL A 119 -8.78 -10.78 -12.44
CA VAL A 119 -7.44 -10.20 -12.25
C VAL A 119 -7.56 -8.80 -11.68
N CYS A 120 -6.75 -8.49 -10.67
CA CYS A 120 -6.65 -7.18 -10.05
C CYS A 120 -5.22 -6.66 -10.13
N GLN A 121 -5.03 -5.43 -10.63
CA GLN A 121 -3.76 -4.73 -10.59
C GLN A 121 -3.50 -4.25 -9.16
N ILE A 122 -2.33 -4.57 -8.63
CA ILE A 122 -1.88 -4.15 -7.32
C ILE A 122 -0.82 -3.06 -7.50
N ASP A 123 -1.10 -1.89 -6.97
CA ASP A 123 -0.11 -0.84 -6.76
C ASP A 123 0.60 -1.09 -5.41
N PRO A 124 1.89 -1.49 -5.38
CA PRO A 124 2.58 -1.75 -4.12
C PRO A 124 2.96 -0.48 -3.35
N GLU A 125 2.76 0.71 -3.90
CA GLU A 125 3.17 1.96 -3.26
C GLU A 125 2.42 2.20 -1.94
N GLY A 126 3.16 2.55 -0.89
CA GLY A 126 2.60 2.75 0.45
C GLY A 126 2.21 1.47 1.20
N ALA A 127 2.35 0.29 0.58
CA ALA A 127 2.00 -0.97 1.23
C ALA A 127 3.00 -1.37 2.32
N HIS A 128 2.46 -1.89 3.42
CA HIS A 128 3.27 -2.60 4.41
C HIS A 128 3.51 -4.03 3.92
N CYS A 129 4.56 -4.24 3.11
CA CYS A 129 4.87 -5.55 2.54
C CYS A 129 5.54 -6.51 3.54
N ARG A 130 5.04 -7.74 3.65
CA ARG A 130 5.67 -8.85 4.39
C ARG A 130 5.75 -10.11 3.53
N VAL A 131 6.96 -10.55 3.25
CA VAL A 131 7.17 -11.69 2.35
C VAL A 131 7.81 -12.85 3.10
N ASP A 132 7.49 -14.07 2.66
CA ASP A 132 8.12 -15.31 3.11
C ASP A 132 9.48 -15.53 2.44
N SER A 133 9.58 -15.24 1.13
CA SER A 133 10.80 -15.35 0.35
C SER A 133 11.83 -14.26 0.73
N ARG A 134 12.53 -14.50 1.84
CA ARG A 134 13.55 -13.62 2.39
C ARG A 134 14.90 -14.30 2.43
N ARG A 135 15.89 -13.71 1.76
CA ARG A 135 17.28 -14.16 1.78
C ARG A 135 18.13 -13.19 2.58
N ARG A 136 19.04 -13.74 3.39
CA ARG A 136 20.09 -13.00 4.08
C ARG A 136 21.41 -13.71 3.89
N TRP A 137 22.40 -13.00 3.39
CA TRP A 137 23.76 -13.53 3.22
C TRP A 137 24.79 -12.44 3.46
N TYR A 138 26.06 -12.83 3.47
CA TYR A 138 27.19 -11.96 3.75
C TYR A 138 28.19 -12.00 2.62
N GLY A 139 28.94 -10.91 2.43
CA GLY A 139 29.95 -10.81 1.39
C GLY A 139 30.94 -9.70 1.66
N ASN A 140 31.88 -9.53 0.74
CA ASN A 140 33.01 -8.60 0.90
C ASN A 140 32.92 -7.37 -0.01
N SER A 141 31.95 -7.31 -0.91
CA SER A 141 31.73 -6.20 -1.85
C SER A 141 30.36 -5.53 -1.64
N PRO A 142 30.16 -4.28 -2.06
CA PRO A 142 28.82 -3.66 -2.03
C PRO A 142 27.85 -4.25 -3.07
N ASN A 143 28.35 -4.87 -4.14
CA ASN A 143 27.56 -5.50 -5.19
C ASN A 143 27.83 -7.02 -5.22
N PRO A 144 26.92 -7.86 -4.69
CA PRO A 144 27.13 -9.31 -4.69
C PRO A 144 27.07 -9.92 -6.10
N GLY A 145 26.40 -9.26 -7.06
CA GLY A 145 26.18 -9.74 -8.42
C GLY A 145 27.27 -9.45 -9.45
N THR A 146 28.44 -8.90 -9.06
CA THR A 146 29.53 -8.65 -10.03
C THR A 146 30.54 -9.79 -10.15
N ASP A 147 30.41 -10.87 -9.37
CA ASP A 147 31.26 -12.07 -9.48
C ASP A 147 30.65 -13.16 -10.39
N THR A 148 29.61 -12.84 -11.18
CA THR A 148 29.11 -13.73 -12.24
C THR A 148 29.92 -13.55 -13.52
N GLY A 149 31.17 -14.00 -13.47
CA GLY A 149 32.01 -14.23 -14.63
C GLY A 149 32.59 -15.64 -14.58
N ARG A 150 31.96 -16.58 -15.31
CA ARG A 150 32.37 -17.98 -15.56
C ARG A 150 32.22 -18.97 -14.39
N ASN A 151 31.16 -19.78 -14.41
CA ASN A 151 31.19 -21.15 -14.94
C ASN A 151 29.89 -21.86 -14.59
N GLY A 152 29.32 -22.58 -15.56
CA GLY A 152 28.25 -23.53 -15.31
C GLY A 152 28.72 -24.59 -14.32
N SER A 153 28.18 -24.56 -13.11
CA SER A 153 28.17 -25.69 -12.19
C SER A 153 27.02 -25.51 -11.21
N ILE A 154 26.18 -26.53 -11.15
CA ILE A 154 24.89 -26.59 -10.46
C ILE A 154 25.08 -26.78 -8.93
N PHE A 155 26.29 -26.58 -8.41
CA PHE A 155 26.61 -26.68 -6.98
C PHE A 155 27.63 -25.61 -6.58
N ASN A 156 27.17 -24.40 -6.26
CA ASN A 156 27.99 -23.38 -5.60
C ASN A 156 27.65 -23.32 -4.10
N ILE A 157 28.21 -24.28 -3.37
CA ILE A 157 28.31 -24.21 -1.90
C ILE A 157 29.43 -23.20 -1.59
N ASN A 158 29.04 -21.93 -1.42
CA ASN A 158 29.98 -20.86 -1.06
C ASN A 158 30.14 -20.84 0.47
N VAL A 159 30.99 -21.73 1.02
CA VAL A 159 31.33 -21.72 2.45
C VAL A 159 32.41 -20.68 2.69
N SER A 160 31.99 -19.44 2.93
CA SER A 160 32.88 -18.37 3.35
C SER A 160 33.18 -18.52 4.85
N PHE A 161 34.36 -19.04 5.19
CA PHE A 161 34.86 -19.27 6.56
C PHE A 161 35.30 -17.97 7.30
N GLY A 162 34.70 -16.82 6.97
CA GLY A 162 34.95 -15.55 7.61
C GLY A 162 33.82 -14.56 7.33
N GLY A 163 33.22 -13.98 8.38
CA GLY A 163 32.07 -13.09 8.27
C GLY A 163 32.36 -11.91 7.34
N GLY A 164 31.61 -11.83 6.23
CA GLY A 164 31.75 -10.76 5.25
C GLY A 164 31.44 -9.38 5.86
N ARG A 165 32.16 -8.35 5.41
CA ARG A 165 31.96 -6.95 5.86
C ARG A 165 30.63 -6.36 5.43
N TYR A 166 29.94 -7.02 4.50
CA TYR A 166 28.62 -6.65 4.01
C TYR A 166 27.60 -7.71 4.39
N ARG A 167 26.40 -7.24 4.77
CA ARG A 167 25.20 -8.03 5.00
C ARG A 167 24.15 -7.60 3.99
N TYR A 168 23.66 -8.55 3.22
CA TYR A 168 22.62 -8.33 2.24
C TYR A 168 21.31 -8.92 2.75
N LEU A 169 20.23 -8.20 2.55
CA LEU A 169 18.87 -8.66 2.74
C LEU A 169 18.12 -8.44 1.44
N GLU A 170 17.43 -9.47 0.99
CA GLU A 170 16.55 -9.42 -0.18
C GLU A 170 15.24 -10.12 0.18
N GLU A 171 14.15 -9.48 -0.16
CA GLU A 171 12.77 -9.87 0.12
C GLU A 171 12.02 -9.80 -1.20
N LEU A 172 11.43 -10.92 -1.63
CA LEU A 172 10.81 -11.05 -2.95
C LEU A 172 9.37 -11.52 -2.83
N VAL A 173 8.51 -11.12 -3.76
CA VAL A 173 7.27 -11.83 -4.10
C VAL A 173 7.51 -12.48 -5.45
N LEU A 174 7.49 -13.80 -5.49
CA LEU A 174 7.72 -14.56 -6.71
C LEU A 174 6.44 -14.63 -7.54
N GLU A 175 6.61 -14.90 -8.83
CA GLU A 175 5.49 -15.25 -9.69
C GLU A 175 4.80 -16.53 -9.18
N TYR A 176 3.47 -16.55 -9.27
CA TYR A 176 2.57 -17.59 -8.78
C TYR A 176 2.55 -17.79 -7.26
N GLU A 177 3.27 -16.96 -6.49
CA GLU A 177 3.21 -17.00 -5.04
C GLU A 177 1.83 -16.55 -4.56
N ARG A 178 1.30 -17.21 -3.52
CA ARG A 178 0.03 -16.81 -2.93
C ARG A 178 0.21 -15.51 -2.15
N VAL A 179 -0.50 -14.47 -2.57
CA VAL A 179 -0.47 -13.14 -1.98
C VAL A 179 -1.81 -12.83 -1.34
N TYR A 180 -1.74 -12.38 -0.10
CA TYR A 180 -2.78 -11.70 0.63
C TYR A 180 -2.61 -10.18 0.42
N ALA A 181 -3.66 -9.50 -0.02
CA ALA A 181 -3.64 -8.06 -0.23
C ALA A 181 -4.88 -7.43 0.42
N LEU A 182 -4.66 -6.42 1.24
CA LEU A 182 -5.70 -5.69 1.97
C LEU A 182 -5.53 -4.21 1.65
N GLY A 183 -6.53 -3.58 1.04
CA GLY A 183 -6.43 -2.21 0.53
C GLY A 183 -7.72 -1.69 -0.07
N ARG A 184 -7.64 -0.56 -0.78
CA ARG A 184 -8.80 0.03 -1.46
C ARG A 184 -8.92 -0.54 -2.86
N PHE A 185 -10.03 -1.21 -3.12
CA PHE A 185 -10.39 -1.76 -4.42
C PHE A 185 -11.29 -0.82 -5.19
N GLN A 186 -10.93 -0.59 -6.44
CA GLN A 186 -11.66 0.21 -7.39
C GLN A 186 -11.74 -0.51 -8.73
N SER A 187 -12.84 -0.33 -9.45
CA SER A 187 -13.01 -0.85 -10.80
C SER A 187 -13.15 0.31 -11.77
N VAL A 188 -12.18 0.47 -12.65
CA VAL A 188 -12.13 1.54 -13.65
C VAL A 188 -12.53 0.97 -15.02
N GLY A 189 -13.19 1.76 -15.85
CA GLY A 189 -13.67 1.34 -17.16
C GLY A 189 -14.97 0.54 -17.11
N GLY A 190 -15.31 -0.16 -18.20
CA GLY A 190 -16.60 -0.85 -18.36
C GLY A 190 -17.81 0.08 -18.23
N GLY A 191 -17.60 1.37 -18.47
CA GLY A 191 -18.69 2.32 -18.52
C GLY A 191 -19.28 2.79 -17.20
N ARG A 192 -18.56 2.60 -16.10
CA ARG A 192 -18.99 3.02 -14.76
C ARG A 192 -18.71 4.49 -14.46
N ASP A 193 -17.78 5.11 -15.18
CA ASP A 193 -17.59 6.57 -15.13
C ASP A 193 -18.71 7.25 -15.91
N ASN A 194 -19.72 7.70 -15.18
CA ASN A 194 -20.79 8.51 -15.75
C ASN A 194 -20.27 9.93 -15.96
N LEU A 195 -19.46 10.13 -16.99
CA LEU A 195 -19.14 11.47 -17.48
C LEU A 195 -20.44 12.12 -17.95
N ASP A 196 -20.75 13.27 -17.37
CA ASP A 196 -21.93 14.07 -17.72
C ASP A 196 -21.85 14.46 -19.21
N GLN A 197 -22.68 13.85 -20.05
CA GLN A 197 -22.66 14.02 -21.51
C GLN A 197 -22.73 15.50 -21.91
N ASP A 198 -23.52 16.29 -21.17
CA ASP A 198 -23.68 17.71 -21.44
C ASP A 198 -22.41 18.49 -21.11
N LYS A 199 -21.62 18.09 -20.11
CA LYS A 199 -20.31 18.69 -19.83
C LYS A 199 -19.30 18.36 -20.93
N ALA A 200 -19.24 17.10 -21.37
CA ALA A 200 -18.34 16.68 -22.44
C ALA A 200 -18.64 17.40 -23.76
N ALA A 201 -19.94 17.52 -24.12
CA ALA A 201 -20.36 18.32 -25.28
C ALA A 201 -19.98 19.81 -25.12
N GLY A 202 -20.12 20.38 -23.93
CA GLY A 202 -19.70 21.74 -23.63
C GLY A 202 -18.19 21.97 -23.77
N ASP A 203 -17.36 21.02 -23.36
CA ASP A 203 -15.90 21.07 -23.54
C ASP A 203 -15.49 20.99 -25.00
N LEU A 204 -16.15 20.15 -25.81
CA LEU A 204 -15.92 20.08 -27.25
C LEU A 204 -16.25 21.42 -27.92
N ILE A 205 -17.40 22.02 -27.59
CA ILE A 205 -17.79 23.32 -28.13
C ILE A 205 -16.80 24.42 -27.71
N ARG A 206 -16.30 24.39 -26.46
CA ARG A 206 -15.23 25.31 -26.01
C ARG A 206 -13.97 25.16 -26.88
N GLY A 207 -13.57 23.93 -27.18
CA GLY A 207 -12.43 23.64 -28.05
C GLY A 207 -12.65 24.15 -29.48
N TRP A 208 -13.83 23.92 -30.06
CA TRP A 208 -14.11 24.38 -31.42
C TRP A 208 -14.20 25.90 -31.53
N LYS A 209 -14.70 26.58 -30.50
CA LYS A 209 -14.71 28.05 -30.41
C LYS A 209 -13.30 28.66 -30.41
N ALA A 210 -12.27 27.91 -30.01
CA ALA A 210 -10.88 28.38 -30.10
C ALA A 210 -10.42 28.53 -31.56
N ASN A 211 -10.99 27.75 -32.49
CA ASN A 211 -10.74 27.80 -33.94
C ASN A 211 -12.02 28.18 -34.69
N TYR A 212 -12.49 29.42 -34.51
CA TYR A 212 -13.75 29.89 -35.08
C TYR A 212 -13.80 29.79 -36.62
N GLU A 213 -12.69 29.99 -37.33
CA GLU A 213 -12.62 29.85 -38.79
C GLU A 213 -12.96 28.44 -39.28
N GLN A 214 -12.48 27.39 -38.59
CA GLN A 214 -12.79 26.00 -38.92
C GLN A 214 -14.23 25.62 -38.57
N LEU A 215 -14.82 26.31 -37.59
CA LEU A 215 -16.21 26.13 -37.21
C LEU A 215 -17.14 26.73 -38.28
N LEU A 216 -16.81 27.92 -38.80
CA LEU A 216 -17.55 28.54 -39.90
C LEU A 216 -17.48 27.67 -41.17
N GLU A 217 -16.29 27.26 -41.61
CA GLU A 217 -16.14 26.42 -42.82
C GLU A 217 -16.97 25.13 -42.78
N ARG A 218 -17.22 24.59 -41.59
CA ARG A 218 -17.91 23.31 -41.39
C ARG A 218 -19.41 23.44 -41.17
N PHE A 219 -19.90 24.57 -40.66
CA PHE A 219 -21.29 24.72 -40.21
C PHE A 219 -22.03 25.95 -40.77
N ASP A 220 -21.33 26.92 -41.36
CA ASP A 220 -21.92 28.07 -42.06
C ASP A 220 -22.40 27.63 -43.46
N GLN A 221 -23.71 27.46 -43.61
CA GLN A 221 -24.33 26.97 -44.86
C GLN A 221 -24.69 28.08 -45.83
N ASP A 222 -24.97 29.29 -45.32
CA ASP A 222 -25.37 30.43 -46.13
C ASP A 222 -24.19 31.36 -46.50
N GLY A 223 -23.01 31.12 -45.91
CA GLY A 223 -21.75 31.78 -46.19
C GLY A 223 -21.69 33.22 -45.70
N ASN A 224 -22.50 33.56 -44.69
CA ASN A 224 -22.64 34.93 -44.20
C ASN A 224 -21.57 35.33 -43.15
N GLY A 225 -20.77 34.38 -42.64
CA GLY A 225 -19.73 34.59 -41.64
C GLY A 225 -20.20 34.64 -40.18
N GLU A 226 -21.48 34.42 -39.91
CA GLU A 226 -22.13 34.40 -38.60
C GLU A 226 -23.03 33.16 -38.43
N LEU A 227 -22.78 32.35 -37.40
CA LEU A 227 -23.60 31.17 -37.14
C LEU A 227 -24.99 31.56 -36.60
N ASP A 228 -26.04 31.22 -37.35
CA ASP A 228 -27.43 31.46 -36.95
C ASP A 228 -27.95 30.43 -35.93
N LEU A 229 -29.21 30.56 -35.48
CA LEU A 229 -29.78 29.65 -34.48
C LEU A 229 -29.86 28.19 -34.97
N GLN A 230 -30.11 27.95 -36.26
CA GLN A 230 -30.22 26.62 -36.85
C GLN A 230 -28.83 25.99 -37.02
N GLU A 231 -27.84 26.76 -37.44
CA GLU A 231 -26.45 26.33 -37.57
C GLU A 231 -25.84 26.04 -36.19
N TRP A 232 -26.17 26.85 -35.18
CA TRP A 232 -25.82 26.57 -33.78
C TRP A 232 -26.44 25.28 -33.25
N GLN A 233 -27.68 24.95 -33.64
CA GLN A 233 -28.30 23.66 -33.30
C GLN A 233 -27.50 22.50 -33.92
N GLN A 234 -27.07 22.63 -35.18
CA GLN A 234 -26.22 21.61 -35.83
C GLN A 234 -24.87 21.42 -35.13
N VAL A 235 -24.25 22.51 -34.67
CA VAL A 235 -23.01 22.45 -33.87
C VAL A 235 -23.25 21.70 -32.56
N GLN A 236 -24.34 21.99 -31.84
CA GLN A 236 -24.67 21.31 -30.59
C GLN A 236 -24.98 19.83 -30.81
N ASP A 237 -25.73 19.49 -31.86
CA ASP A 237 -26.08 18.11 -32.20
C ASP A 237 -24.85 17.30 -32.61
N GLU A 238 -23.93 17.89 -33.37
CA GLU A 238 -22.65 17.26 -33.71
C GLU A 238 -21.76 17.07 -32.48
N ALA A 239 -21.65 18.08 -31.61
CA ALA A 239 -20.90 17.96 -30.36
C ALA A 239 -21.46 16.84 -29.47
N ARG A 240 -22.79 16.74 -29.35
CA ARG A 240 -23.45 15.66 -28.61
C ARG A 240 -23.20 14.29 -29.24
N ARG A 241 -23.27 14.16 -30.57
CA ARG A 241 -22.96 12.90 -31.27
C ARG A 241 -21.51 12.47 -31.05
N GLN A 242 -20.56 13.39 -31.15
CA GLN A 242 -19.14 13.10 -30.92
C GLN A 242 -18.87 12.73 -29.45
N ALA A 243 -19.42 13.49 -28.51
CA ALA A 243 -19.34 13.16 -27.09
C ALA A 243 -19.91 11.76 -26.80
N ALA A 244 -21.07 11.43 -27.36
CA ALA A 244 -21.69 10.11 -27.19
C ALA A 244 -20.89 8.98 -27.87
N ALA A 245 -20.21 9.25 -29.00
CA ALA A 245 -19.32 8.28 -29.63
C ALA A 245 -18.07 8.02 -28.77
N GLN A 246 -17.39 9.08 -28.34
CA GLN A 246 -16.22 8.97 -27.45
C GLN A 246 -16.57 8.27 -26.15
N GLN A 247 -17.75 8.55 -25.59
CA GLN A 247 -18.23 7.86 -24.40
C GLN A 247 -18.44 6.37 -24.68
N ARG A 248 -19.06 5.98 -25.80
CA ARG A 248 -19.23 4.56 -26.17
C ARG A 248 -17.90 3.84 -26.27
N ASP A 249 -16.87 4.47 -26.83
CA ASP A 249 -15.53 3.89 -26.92
C ASP A 249 -14.92 3.69 -25.53
N LEU A 250 -15.10 4.65 -24.61
CA LEU A 250 -14.71 4.51 -23.20
C LEU A 250 -15.52 3.44 -22.46
N HIS A 251 -16.83 3.32 -22.73
CA HIS A 251 -17.70 2.27 -22.19
C HIS A 251 -17.29 0.87 -22.68
N ALA A 252 -16.76 0.78 -23.90
CA ALA A 252 -16.29 -0.46 -24.50
C ALA A 252 -14.93 -0.92 -23.95
N MET A 253 -14.19 -0.05 -23.25
CA MET A 253 -12.94 -0.45 -22.61
C MET A 253 -13.21 -1.50 -21.51
N PRO A 254 -12.40 -2.57 -21.44
CA PRO A 254 -12.56 -3.60 -20.43
C PRO A 254 -12.45 -3.00 -19.03
N THR A 255 -13.25 -3.53 -18.09
CA THR A 255 -13.09 -3.16 -16.69
C THR A 255 -11.73 -3.64 -16.19
N VAL A 256 -10.96 -2.73 -15.59
CA VAL A 256 -9.73 -3.04 -14.87
C VAL A 256 -9.99 -2.88 -13.39
N HIS A 257 -9.69 -3.91 -12.62
CA HIS A 257 -9.74 -3.87 -11.16
C HIS A 257 -8.39 -3.44 -10.62
N VAL A 258 -8.37 -2.49 -9.68
CA VAL A 258 -7.15 -1.93 -9.09
C VAL A 258 -7.27 -1.96 -7.58
N LEU A 259 -6.20 -2.39 -6.90
CA LEU A 259 -6.03 -2.29 -5.45
C LEU A 259 -4.88 -1.32 -5.15
N ASN A 260 -5.17 -0.27 -4.40
CA ASN A 260 -4.20 0.76 -4.05
C ASN A 260 -4.26 1.13 -2.56
N CYS A 261 -3.33 2.01 -2.16
CA CYS A 261 -3.30 2.56 -0.82
C CYS A 261 -4.61 3.34 -0.52
N PRO A 262 -5.32 3.05 0.58
CA PRO A 262 -6.54 3.76 0.92
C PRO A 262 -6.30 5.26 1.20
N GLU A 263 -7.21 6.11 0.72
CA GLU A 263 -7.20 7.56 0.96
C GLU A 263 -7.49 7.92 2.43
N GLU A 264 -8.26 7.08 3.13
CA GLU A 264 -8.68 7.33 4.51
C GLU A 264 -7.56 7.04 5.53
N SER A 265 -7.29 8.05 6.37
CA SER A 265 -6.31 7.95 7.46
C SER A 265 -6.72 6.88 8.48
N GLY A 266 -5.98 5.77 8.51
CA GLY A 266 -6.13 4.72 9.53
C GLY A 266 -6.36 3.32 8.99
N GLN A 267 -6.75 3.19 7.72
CA GLN A 267 -6.89 1.91 7.04
C GLN A 267 -5.50 1.36 6.69
N PRO A 268 -5.10 0.18 7.19
CA PRO A 268 -3.81 -0.39 6.86
C PRO A 268 -3.79 -0.90 5.40
N PHE A 269 -2.77 -0.53 4.64
CA PHE A 269 -2.49 -1.13 3.34
C PHE A 269 -1.43 -2.22 3.49
N VAL A 270 -1.76 -3.47 3.20
CA VAL A 270 -0.90 -4.63 3.49
C VAL A 270 -0.85 -5.55 2.28
N ILE A 271 0.38 -5.93 1.92
CA ILE A 271 0.65 -7.01 0.96
C ILE A 271 1.48 -8.05 1.70
N SER A 272 1.02 -9.30 1.75
CA SER A 272 1.68 -10.35 2.52
C SER A 272 1.70 -11.66 1.75
N THR A 273 2.84 -12.35 1.72
CA THR A 273 2.87 -13.78 1.32
C THR A 273 2.90 -14.71 2.52
N LEU A 274 2.93 -14.16 3.73
CA LEU A 274 2.77 -14.91 4.98
C LEU A 274 1.29 -15.12 5.31
N ASP A 275 0.98 -16.26 5.94
CA ASP A 275 -0.35 -16.58 6.45
C ASP A 275 -0.97 -15.47 7.33
N GLU A 276 -2.20 -15.13 6.95
CA GLU A 276 -3.14 -14.11 7.43
C GLU A 276 -3.25 -14.02 8.97
N GLU A 277 -3.30 -15.16 9.66
CA GLU A 277 -3.58 -15.23 11.11
C GLU A 277 -2.52 -14.53 11.98
N LYS A 278 -1.29 -14.36 11.47
CA LYS A 278 -0.20 -13.78 12.26
C LYS A 278 -0.32 -12.26 12.38
N LEU A 279 -0.98 -11.58 11.44
CA LEU A 279 -1.09 -10.13 11.44
C LEU A 279 -2.10 -9.65 12.48
N ALA A 280 -3.33 -10.17 12.41
CA ALA A 280 -4.42 -9.82 13.33
C ALA A 280 -4.05 -10.16 14.79
N ARG A 281 -3.45 -11.34 15.02
CA ARG A 281 -3.05 -11.80 16.36
C ARG A 281 -2.09 -10.83 17.05
N ARG A 282 -1.16 -10.21 16.32
CA ARG A 282 -0.21 -9.25 16.91
C ARG A 282 -0.91 -7.97 17.37
N PHE A 283 -1.83 -7.43 16.58
CA PHE A 283 -2.60 -6.26 16.98
C PHE A 283 -3.48 -6.54 18.20
N ARG A 284 -4.07 -7.74 18.26
CA ARG A 284 -4.83 -8.21 19.43
C ARG A 284 -3.98 -8.26 20.70
N TRP A 285 -2.80 -8.90 20.66
CA TRP A 285 -1.91 -8.96 21.82
C TRP A 285 -1.38 -7.58 22.25
N MET A 286 -1.12 -6.70 21.28
CA MET A 286 -0.67 -5.34 21.57
C MET A 286 -1.78 -4.51 22.23
N ALA A 287 -3.04 -4.65 21.78
CA ALA A 287 -4.19 -4.05 22.45
C ALA A 287 -4.36 -4.60 23.87
N HIS A 288 -4.33 -5.92 24.06
CA HIS A 288 -4.39 -6.54 25.39
C HIS A 288 -3.27 -6.05 26.32
N GLY A 289 -2.03 -5.97 25.83
CA GLY A 289 -0.90 -5.46 26.60
C GLY A 289 -1.11 -4.02 27.08
N CYS A 290 -1.67 -3.16 26.23
CA CYS A 290 -2.02 -1.79 26.62
C CYS A 290 -3.16 -1.74 27.64
N PHE A 291 -4.20 -2.55 27.49
CA PHE A 291 -5.28 -2.61 28.49
C PHE A 291 -4.79 -3.13 29.84
N VAL A 292 -3.90 -4.13 29.85
CA VAL A 292 -3.25 -4.60 31.09
C VAL A 292 -2.44 -3.48 31.74
N ALA A 293 -1.65 -2.72 30.96
CA ALA A 293 -0.91 -1.58 31.50
C ALA A 293 -1.82 -0.50 32.11
N VAL A 294 -2.98 -0.23 31.48
CA VAL A 294 -4.00 0.68 32.03
C VAL A 294 -4.55 0.13 33.35
N LEU A 295 -4.90 -1.16 33.42
CA LEU A 295 -5.41 -1.77 34.65
C LEU A 295 -4.39 -1.71 35.79
N VAL A 296 -3.11 -1.95 35.50
CA VAL A 296 -2.02 -1.83 36.49
C VAL A 296 -1.86 -0.39 36.96
N ALA A 297 -1.86 0.58 36.04
CA ALA A 297 -1.77 2.00 36.40
C ALA A 297 -2.97 2.47 37.24
N SER A 298 -4.18 2.03 36.90
CA SER A 298 -5.39 2.32 37.67
C SER A 298 -5.37 1.67 39.06
N TRP A 299 -4.87 0.44 39.18
CA TRP A 299 -4.73 -0.25 40.47
C TRP A 299 -3.72 0.47 41.37
N VAL A 300 -2.55 0.84 40.85
CA VAL A 300 -1.53 1.62 41.59
C VAL A 300 -2.09 2.97 42.04
N ALA A 301 -2.85 3.66 41.17
CA ALA A 301 -3.49 4.92 41.53
C ALA A 301 -4.55 4.74 42.65
N GLY A 302 -5.30 3.63 42.63
CA GLY A 302 -6.27 3.28 43.68
C GLY A 302 -5.61 3.06 45.04
N GLU A 303 -4.51 2.31 45.10
CA GLU A 303 -3.73 2.13 46.33
C GLU A 303 -3.19 3.47 46.85
N LEU A 304 -2.67 4.33 45.97
CA LEU A 304 -2.18 5.67 46.35
C LEU A 304 -3.29 6.57 46.93
N LEU A 305 -4.52 6.47 46.41
CA LEU A 305 -5.68 7.22 46.92
C LEU A 305 -6.18 6.70 48.28
N LEU A 306 -6.02 5.41 48.57
CA LEU A 306 -6.40 4.83 49.87
C LEU A 306 -5.45 5.24 51.01
N VAL A 307 -4.24 5.73 50.69
CA VAL A 307 -3.23 6.19 51.68
C VAL A 307 -3.21 7.72 51.84
N LEU A 308 -4.02 8.44 51.05
CA LEU A 308 -4.22 9.90 51.13
C LEU A 308 -5.21 10.26 52.26
#